data_AF-A0A8C3SGV1-F1
#
_entry.id   AF-A0A8C3SGV1-F1
#
_cell.length_a   1.000
_cell.length_b   1.000
_cell.length_c   1.000
_cell.angle_alpha   90.00
_cell.angle_beta   90.00
_cell.angle_gamma   90.00
#
_symmetry.space_group_name_H-M   'P 1'
#
loop_
_entity.id
_entity.type
_entity.pdbx_description
1 polymer ?
#
loop_
_entity_poly.entity_id
_entity_poly.type
_entity_poly.pdbx_seq_one_letter_code
_entity_poly.pdbx_strand_id
1 'polypeptide(L)'
;VPCPATERLSRGEWIPIIVPKRKLMSDPMLREKKFLKSVLKILEERSHDRNSIVHQLAVRGLGNLVYGAPEKVKKHKKFLMVILIRALNDTFSSEVIGESMKALANVLKELKGKDIGSSFRDLTQQIRTYFDNEEDDLRLMAFVLFGILARFTKRKWKAYFADQVRKSWVTLLLHLQDPNPKVSTVRPTVTYLLSKRNLPPNARGALLFLPAVKA
;
A
#
# COMPACT_ATOMS: atom_id res chain seq x y z
N VAL A 1 -8.23 -25.41 12.05
CA VAL A 1 -8.69 -24.88 10.75
C VAL A 1 -8.23 -23.43 10.66
N PRO A 2 -7.66 -22.92 9.56
CA PRO A 2 -7.27 -21.51 9.48
C PRO A 2 -8.53 -20.63 9.50
N CYS A 3 -8.53 -19.52 10.25
CA CYS A 3 -9.68 -18.60 10.28
C CYS A 3 -9.98 -18.09 8.86
N PRO A 4 -11.26 -17.91 8.46
CA PRO A 4 -11.64 -17.43 7.13
C PRO A 4 -10.98 -16.11 6.75
N ALA A 5 -10.74 -15.23 7.73
CA ALA A 5 -10.01 -13.97 7.54
C ALA A 5 -8.54 -14.18 7.16
N THR A 6 -7.84 -15.13 7.80
CA THR A 6 -6.44 -15.45 7.48
C THR A 6 -6.29 -16.12 6.11
N GLU A 7 -7.30 -16.89 5.66
CA GLU A 7 -7.33 -17.44 4.30
C GLU A 7 -7.60 -16.38 3.24
N ARG A 8 -8.55 -15.46 3.46
CA ARG A 8 -8.78 -14.32 2.55
C ARG A 8 -7.54 -13.43 2.43
N LEU A 9 -6.85 -13.18 3.55
CA LEU A 9 -5.56 -12.46 3.57
C LEU A 9 -4.47 -13.21 2.77
N SER A 10 -4.44 -14.55 2.86
CA SER A 10 -3.50 -15.41 2.12
C SER A 10 -3.81 -15.49 0.62
N ARG A 11 -5.10 -15.43 0.25
CA ARG A 11 -5.60 -15.33 -1.14
C ARG A 11 -5.50 -13.91 -1.72
N GLY A 12 -5.13 -12.93 -0.90
CA GLY A 12 -4.98 -11.55 -1.32
C GLY A 12 -6.30 -10.81 -1.50
N GLU A 13 -7.37 -11.33 -0.93
CA GLU A 13 -8.70 -10.71 -0.81
C GLU A 13 -8.69 -9.82 0.43
N TRP A 14 -8.19 -8.59 0.25
CA TRP A 14 -8.21 -7.58 1.30
C TRP A 14 -9.60 -6.99 1.41
N ILE A 15 -10.02 -6.70 2.65
CA ILE A 15 -11.28 -6.08 2.98
C ILE A 15 -11.52 -4.83 2.09
N PRO A 16 -12.68 -4.71 1.41
CA PRO A 16 -12.95 -3.66 0.43
C PRO A 16 -13.35 -2.36 1.16
N ILE A 17 -12.45 -1.70 1.90
CA ILE A 17 -12.87 -0.57 2.75
C ILE A 17 -12.39 0.82 2.30
N ILE A 18 -11.38 0.98 1.44
CA ILE A 18 -10.87 2.36 1.14
C ILE A 18 -10.80 2.72 -0.34
N VAL A 19 -11.06 1.80 -1.28
CA VAL A 19 -11.02 2.17 -2.71
C VAL A 19 -12.44 2.34 -3.24
N PRO A 20 -12.97 3.58 -3.32
CA PRO A 20 -14.26 3.79 -3.97
C PRO A 20 -14.14 3.40 -5.45
N LYS A 21 -15.04 2.53 -5.91
CA LYS A 21 -15.35 2.36 -7.33
C LYS A 21 -15.84 3.71 -7.86
N ARG A 22 -14.95 4.52 -8.45
CA ARG A 22 -15.37 5.76 -9.13
C ARG A 22 -15.44 5.56 -10.64
N LYS A 23 -16.69 5.64 -11.09
CA LYS A 23 -17.28 5.33 -12.41
C LYS A 23 -16.72 6.16 -13.58
N LEU A 24 -15.85 7.15 -13.33
CA LEU A 24 -15.35 8.08 -14.35
C LEU A 24 -14.28 7.46 -15.25
N MET A 25 -13.46 6.54 -14.74
CA MET A 25 -12.38 5.93 -15.53
C MET A 25 -12.83 4.71 -16.34
N SER A 26 -14.09 4.32 -16.26
CA SER A 26 -14.65 3.18 -17.02
C SER A 26 -15.13 3.56 -18.42
N ASP A 27 -14.88 4.79 -18.85
CA ASP A 27 -15.30 5.31 -20.15
C ASP A 27 -14.64 4.52 -21.31
N PRO A 28 -15.41 4.08 -22.33
CA PRO A 28 -14.88 3.43 -23.53
C PRO A 28 -13.73 4.20 -24.20
N MET A 29 -13.68 5.53 -24.09
CA MET A 29 -12.61 6.36 -24.66
C MET A 29 -11.22 6.04 -24.07
N LEU A 30 -11.15 5.65 -22.79
CA LEU A 30 -9.88 5.22 -22.16
C LEU A 30 -9.39 3.85 -22.68
N ARG A 31 -10.28 3.09 -23.35
CA ARG A 31 -9.91 1.90 -24.12
C ARG A 31 -9.30 2.23 -25.47
N GLU A 32 -9.32 3.49 -25.91
CA GLU A 32 -8.53 3.93 -27.05
C GLU A 32 -7.05 4.11 -26.66
N LYS A 33 -6.13 3.54 -27.45
CA LYS A 33 -4.70 3.52 -27.10
C LYS A 33 -4.05 4.91 -27.21
N LYS A 34 -4.46 5.72 -28.19
CA LYS A 34 -3.94 7.08 -28.39
C LYS A 34 -4.37 8.00 -27.24
N PHE A 35 -5.67 7.99 -26.91
CA PHE A 35 -6.21 8.78 -25.81
C PHE A 35 -5.56 8.42 -24.46
N LEU A 36 -5.40 7.14 -24.13
CA LEU A 36 -4.74 6.74 -22.87
C LEU A 36 -3.30 7.25 -22.78
N LYS A 37 -2.53 7.22 -23.87
CA LYS A 37 -1.15 7.74 -23.88
C LYS A 37 -1.12 9.24 -23.61
N SER A 38 -2.03 10.01 -24.22
CA SER A 38 -2.13 11.45 -23.97
C SER A 38 -2.51 11.74 -22.52
N VAL A 39 -3.49 11.02 -21.98
CA VAL A 39 -3.91 11.15 -20.57
C VAL A 39 -2.76 10.79 -19.63
N LEU A 40 -2.03 9.70 -19.88
CA LEU A 40 -0.87 9.31 -19.09
C LEU A 40 0.21 10.41 -19.07
N LYS A 41 0.52 10.99 -20.23
CA LYS A 41 1.51 12.06 -20.35
C LYS A 41 1.10 13.30 -19.54
N ILE A 42 -0.15 13.74 -19.69
CA ILE A 42 -0.66 14.90 -18.95
C ILE A 42 -0.61 14.62 -17.44
N LEU A 43 -1.06 13.44 -17.00
CA LEU A 43 -1.06 13.11 -15.58
C LEU A 43 0.34 12.97 -14.99
N GLU A 44 1.31 12.45 -15.75
CA GLU A 44 2.72 12.42 -15.35
C GLU A 44 3.29 13.85 -15.21
N GLU A 45 3.04 14.73 -16.18
CA GLU A 45 3.52 16.12 -16.10
C GLU A 45 2.91 16.83 -14.87
N ARG A 46 1.62 16.64 -14.62
CA ARG A 46 0.89 17.26 -13.51
C ARG A 46 1.15 16.60 -12.16
N SER A 47 1.73 15.40 -12.10
CA SER A 47 2.16 14.76 -10.85
C SER A 47 3.45 15.34 -10.27
N HIS A 48 3.94 16.45 -10.83
CA HIS A 48 5.09 17.20 -10.33
C HIS A 48 4.74 18.69 -10.20
N ASP A 49 3.45 19.02 -10.23
CA ASP A 49 3.00 20.40 -10.12
C ASP A 49 3.30 20.95 -8.71
N ARG A 50 3.65 22.25 -8.65
CA ARG A 50 3.89 22.94 -7.38
C ARG A 50 2.60 23.13 -6.59
N ASN A 51 1.47 23.19 -7.28
CA ASN A 51 0.16 23.24 -6.66
C ASN A 51 -0.22 21.84 -6.13
N SER A 52 -0.33 21.70 -4.81
CA SER A 52 -0.62 20.43 -4.14
C SER A 52 -1.96 19.83 -4.56
N ILE A 53 -2.98 20.64 -4.85
CA ILE A 53 -4.30 20.16 -5.31
C ILE A 53 -4.16 19.53 -6.70
N VAL A 54 -3.48 20.21 -7.62
CA VAL A 54 -3.24 19.68 -8.97
C VAL A 54 -2.44 18.38 -8.90
N HIS A 55 -1.36 18.39 -8.12
CA HIS A 55 -0.51 17.23 -7.91
C HIS A 55 -1.31 16.05 -7.36
N GLN A 56 -2.11 16.28 -6.31
CA GLN A 56 -2.97 15.26 -5.71
C GLN A 56 -3.97 14.70 -6.73
N LEU A 57 -4.63 15.55 -7.51
CA LEU A 57 -5.59 15.12 -8.53
C LEU A 57 -4.91 14.31 -9.65
N ALA A 58 -3.69 14.68 -10.03
CA ALA A 58 -2.92 13.94 -11.03
C ALA A 58 -2.55 12.53 -10.52
N VAL A 59 -2.05 12.43 -9.29
CA VAL A 59 -1.73 11.17 -8.60
C VAL A 59 -2.96 10.28 -8.46
N ARG A 60 -4.10 10.87 -8.04
CA ARG A 60 -5.40 10.18 -8.01
C ARG A 60 -5.79 9.63 -9.38
N GLY A 61 -5.58 10.44 -10.42
CA GLY A 61 -5.81 10.05 -11.80
C GLY A 61 -5.00 8.81 -12.18
N LEU A 62 -3.69 8.85 -11.95
CA LEU A 62 -2.78 7.73 -12.22
C LEU A 62 -3.19 6.44 -11.48
N GLY A 63 -3.55 6.56 -10.20
CA GLY A 63 -4.00 5.42 -9.39
C GLY A 63 -5.32 4.80 -9.85
N ASN A 64 -6.20 5.60 -10.45
CA ASN A 64 -7.51 5.14 -10.93
C ASN A 64 -7.46 4.49 -12.32
N LEU A 65 -6.41 4.73 -13.12
CA LEU A 65 -6.24 4.09 -14.43
C LEU A 65 -6.24 2.56 -14.33
N VAL A 66 -5.77 2.03 -13.20
CA VAL A 66 -5.82 0.61 -12.84
C VAL A 66 -7.21 0.00 -13.05
N TYR A 67 -8.27 0.73 -12.68
CA TYR A 67 -9.66 0.28 -12.81
C TYR A 67 -10.25 0.53 -14.19
N GLY A 68 -9.81 1.59 -14.87
CA GLY A 68 -10.34 1.98 -16.17
C GLY A 68 -9.89 1.12 -17.34
N ALA A 69 -8.62 0.68 -17.30
CA ALA A 69 -8.01 -0.11 -18.37
C ALA A 69 -6.99 -1.13 -17.86
N PRO A 70 -7.39 -2.12 -17.04
CA PRO A 70 -6.47 -3.04 -16.37
C PRO A 70 -5.50 -3.75 -17.34
N GLU A 71 -5.95 -4.16 -18.52
CA GLU A 71 -5.10 -4.81 -19.53
C GLU A 71 -4.01 -3.91 -20.11
N LYS A 72 -4.26 -2.60 -20.19
CA LYS A 72 -3.27 -1.63 -20.66
C LYS A 72 -2.35 -1.17 -19.54
N VAL A 73 -2.86 -1.14 -18.31
CA VAL A 73 -2.09 -0.83 -17.10
C VAL A 73 -1.02 -1.89 -16.87
N LYS A 74 -1.27 -3.17 -17.20
CA LYS A 74 -0.24 -4.23 -17.16
C LYS A 74 1.04 -3.87 -17.92
N LYS A 75 0.94 -3.08 -19.00
CA LYS A 75 2.10 -2.61 -19.79
C LYS A 75 2.81 -1.40 -19.17
N HIS A 76 2.11 -0.58 -18.38
CA HIS A 76 2.62 0.67 -17.81
C HIS A 76 2.85 0.61 -16.29
N LYS A 77 2.60 -0.54 -15.65
CA LYS A 77 2.66 -0.72 -14.20
C LYS A 77 3.99 -0.28 -13.54
N LYS A 78 5.13 -0.55 -14.19
CA LYS A 78 6.45 -0.10 -13.70
C LYS A 78 6.61 1.42 -13.76
N PHE A 79 6.15 2.01 -14.85
CA PHE A 79 6.16 3.46 -15.03
C PHE A 79 5.25 4.15 -14.00
N LEU A 80 4.02 3.65 -13.82
CA LEU A 80 3.10 4.14 -12.78
C LEU A 80 3.71 4.03 -11.39
N MET A 81 4.36 2.91 -11.06
CA MET A 81 5.07 2.77 -9.79
C MET A 81 6.14 3.85 -9.58
N VAL A 82 6.99 4.10 -10.60
CA VAL A 82 8.07 5.09 -10.48
C VAL A 82 7.50 6.47 -10.19
N ILE A 83 6.48 6.90 -10.92
CA ILE A 83 5.84 8.20 -10.72
C ILE A 83 5.23 8.30 -9.32
N LEU A 84 4.51 7.26 -8.89
CA LEU A 84 3.83 7.29 -7.59
C LEU A 84 4.81 7.20 -6.40
N ILE A 85 5.91 6.45 -6.53
CA ILE A 85 6.99 6.45 -5.52
C ILE A 85 7.63 7.84 -5.45
N ARG A 86 7.80 8.51 -6.59
CA ARG A 86 8.34 9.87 -6.62
C ARG A 86 7.39 10.87 -5.97
N ALA A 87 6.10 10.82 -6.30
CA ALA A 87 5.08 11.66 -5.68
C ALA A 87 4.99 11.46 -4.15
N LEU A 88 5.26 10.24 -3.67
CA LEU A 88 5.36 9.94 -2.25
C LEU A 88 6.61 10.56 -1.58
N ASN A 89 7.72 10.70 -2.31
CA ASN A 89 9.02 11.12 -1.76
C ASN A 89 9.31 12.63 -1.89
N ASP A 90 8.82 13.26 -2.97
CA ASP A 90 9.22 14.61 -3.37
C ASP A 90 8.24 15.69 -2.85
N THR A 91 7.37 15.36 -1.89
CA THR A 91 6.35 16.28 -1.38
C THR A 91 6.24 16.26 0.14
N PHE A 92 5.84 17.40 0.71
CA PHE A 92 5.50 17.55 2.12
C PHE A 92 3.99 17.67 2.37
N SER A 93 3.17 17.68 1.30
CA SER A 93 1.70 17.71 1.44
C SER A 93 1.19 16.32 1.83
N SER A 94 0.56 16.22 2.99
CA SER A 94 -0.03 14.98 3.49
C SER A 94 -1.14 14.47 2.57
N GLU A 95 -1.87 15.37 1.92
CA GLU A 95 -2.91 15.03 0.95
C GLU A 95 -2.34 14.31 -0.27
N VAL A 96 -1.18 14.77 -0.77
CA VAL A 96 -0.48 14.14 -1.89
C VAL A 96 0.17 12.83 -1.45
N ILE A 97 0.78 12.77 -0.27
CA ILE A 97 1.36 11.56 0.31
C ILE A 97 0.30 10.46 0.45
N GLY A 98 -0.82 10.78 1.09
CA GLY A 98 -1.91 9.84 1.32
C GLY A 98 -2.54 9.35 0.02
N GLU A 99 -2.70 10.23 -0.97
CA GLU A 99 -3.18 9.85 -2.30
C GLU A 99 -2.17 8.96 -3.04
N SER A 100 -0.86 9.25 -2.91
CA SER A 100 0.21 8.44 -3.49
C SER A 100 0.22 7.03 -2.92
N MET A 101 0.04 6.87 -1.60
CA MET A 101 -0.10 5.55 -0.97
C MET A 101 -1.34 4.80 -1.45
N LYS A 102 -2.48 5.47 -1.62
CA LYS A 102 -3.71 4.87 -2.15
C LYS A 102 -3.52 4.41 -3.60
N ALA A 103 -2.90 5.24 -4.43
CA ALA A 103 -2.59 4.92 -5.82
C ALA A 103 -1.61 3.75 -5.92
N LEU A 104 -0.56 3.73 -5.09
CA LEU A 104 0.38 2.61 -4.99
C LEU A 104 -0.34 1.33 -4.57
N ALA A 105 -1.24 1.38 -3.59
CA ALA A 105 -2.01 0.21 -3.16
C ALA A 105 -2.81 -0.39 -4.33
N ASN A 106 -3.36 0.44 -5.22
CA ASN A 106 -4.07 -0.03 -6.41
C ASN A 106 -3.11 -0.67 -7.42
N VAL A 107 -2.01 0.00 -7.76
CA VAL A 107 -1.04 -0.51 -8.73
C VAL A 107 -0.40 -1.81 -8.25
N LEU A 108 0.01 -1.88 -6.97
CA LEU A 108 0.66 -3.06 -6.38
C LEU A 108 -0.23 -4.30 -6.44
N LYS A 109 -1.56 -4.17 -6.34
CA LYS A 109 -2.49 -5.32 -6.42
C LYS A 109 -2.44 -6.02 -7.78
N GLU A 110 -2.15 -5.27 -8.85
CA GLU A 110 -2.04 -5.80 -10.21
C GLU A 110 -0.64 -6.32 -10.56
N LEU A 111 0.33 -6.18 -9.64
CA LEU A 111 1.70 -6.63 -9.85
C LEU A 111 1.89 -8.10 -9.46
N LYS A 112 2.73 -8.79 -10.22
CA LYS A 112 3.32 -10.06 -9.80
C LYS A 112 4.55 -9.79 -8.94
N GLY A 113 4.91 -10.75 -8.09
CA GLY A 113 6.06 -10.66 -7.17
C GLY A 113 7.38 -10.20 -7.81
N LYS A 114 7.60 -10.55 -9.09
CA LYS A 114 8.80 -10.18 -9.86
C LYS A 114 8.80 -8.72 -10.35
N ASP A 115 7.64 -8.07 -10.41
CA ASP A 115 7.48 -6.77 -11.07
C ASP A 115 7.98 -5.60 -10.19
N ILE A 116 7.95 -5.75 -8.86
CA ILE A 116 8.38 -4.70 -7.92
C ILE A 116 9.90 -4.47 -7.92
N GLY A 117 10.69 -5.42 -8.44
CA GLY A 117 12.12 -5.21 -8.67
C GLY A 117 12.90 -4.81 -7.41
N SER A 118 13.79 -3.82 -7.56
CA SER A 118 14.62 -3.19 -6.51
C SER A 118 13.83 -2.20 -5.64
N SER A 119 12.80 -1.56 -6.19
CA SER A 119 11.94 -0.58 -5.49
C SER A 119 11.26 -1.14 -4.24
N PHE A 120 11.25 -2.46 -4.06
CA PHE A 120 10.74 -3.10 -2.85
C PHE A 120 11.40 -2.58 -1.58
N ARG A 121 12.73 -2.43 -1.55
CA ARG A 121 13.44 -1.97 -0.34
C ARG A 121 13.06 -0.54 -0.02
N ASP A 122 13.26 0.34 -0.98
CA ASP A 122 13.05 1.79 -0.82
C ASP A 122 11.60 2.07 -0.40
N LEU A 123 10.63 1.43 -1.06
CA LEU A 123 9.22 1.60 -0.71
C LEU A 123 8.90 1.01 0.66
N THR A 124 9.46 -0.14 1.04
CA THR A 124 9.22 -0.72 2.38
C THR A 124 9.77 0.19 3.48
N GLN A 125 10.95 0.77 3.26
CA GLN A 125 11.58 1.69 4.20
C GLN A 125 10.81 3.01 4.29
N GLN A 126 10.39 3.57 3.16
CA GLN A 126 9.59 4.79 3.11
C GLN A 126 8.27 4.59 3.84
N ILE A 127 7.54 3.51 3.57
CA ILE A 127 6.24 3.29 4.22
C ILE A 127 6.35 3.12 5.73
N ARG A 128 7.45 2.54 6.22
CA ARG A 128 7.67 2.41 7.67
C ARG A 128 7.72 3.76 8.38
N THR A 129 8.24 4.82 7.75
CA THR A 129 8.40 6.12 8.41
C THR A 129 7.05 6.75 8.79
N TYR A 130 5.96 6.30 8.17
CA TYR A 130 4.61 6.79 8.43
C TYR A 130 3.86 6.01 9.51
N PHE A 131 4.45 4.97 10.13
CA PHE A 131 3.78 4.22 11.18
C PHE A 131 3.51 5.04 12.44
N ASP A 132 4.35 6.04 12.72
CA ASP A 132 4.23 6.93 13.88
C ASP A 132 3.82 8.36 13.45
N ASN A 133 3.22 8.51 12.26
CA ASN A 133 2.78 9.82 11.77
C ASN A 133 1.60 10.35 12.61
N GLU A 134 1.49 11.66 12.79
CA GLU A 134 0.41 12.28 13.57
C GLU A 134 -0.98 12.08 12.92
N GLU A 135 -1.04 12.02 11.59
CA GLU A 135 -2.28 11.85 10.85
C GLU A 135 -2.72 10.37 10.80
N ASP A 136 -3.87 10.08 11.40
CA ASP A 136 -4.44 8.73 11.46
C ASP A 136 -4.60 8.09 10.07
N ASP A 137 -5.01 8.88 9.08
CA ASP A 137 -5.25 8.40 7.72
C ASP A 137 -3.94 7.99 7.02
N LEU A 138 -2.82 8.69 7.30
CA LEU A 138 -1.51 8.32 6.80
C LEU A 138 -0.98 7.07 7.50
N ARG A 139 -1.11 6.97 8.82
CA ARG A 139 -0.74 5.75 9.56
C ARG A 139 -1.50 4.54 9.04
N LEU A 140 -2.81 4.67 8.88
CA LEU A 140 -3.68 3.63 8.34
C LEU A 140 -3.21 3.17 6.97
N MET A 141 -2.98 4.11 6.05
CA MET A 141 -2.53 3.80 4.70
C MET A 141 -1.15 3.15 4.67
N ALA A 142 -0.25 3.54 5.58
CA ALA A 142 1.06 2.93 5.73
C ALA A 142 0.94 1.45 6.12
N PHE A 143 0.10 1.11 7.11
CA PHE A 143 -0.14 -0.29 7.50
C PHE A 143 -0.76 -1.10 6.36
N VAL A 144 -1.72 -0.54 5.64
CA VAL A 144 -2.32 -1.19 4.46
C VAL A 144 -1.24 -1.50 3.42
N LEU A 145 -0.41 -0.52 3.06
CA LEU A 145 0.59 -0.70 2.02
C LEU A 145 1.70 -1.66 2.46
N PHE A 146 2.12 -1.61 3.71
CA PHE A 146 3.08 -2.54 4.28
C PHE A 146 2.55 -3.98 4.29
N GLY A 147 1.26 -4.17 4.59
CA GLY A 147 0.56 -5.45 4.45
C GLY A 147 0.53 -5.97 3.00
N ILE A 148 0.30 -5.09 2.03
CA ILE A 148 0.38 -5.42 0.60
C ILE A 148 1.80 -5.85 0.23
N LEU A 149 2.82 -5.12 0.69
CA LEU A 149 4.24 -5.43 0.46
C LEU A 149 4.63 -6.80 1.04
N ALA A 150 4.02 -7.22 2.15
CA ALA A 150 4.25 -8.55 2.74
C ALA A 150 3.97 -9.69 1.75
N ARG A 151 3.09 -9.51 0.74
CA ARG A 151 2.80 -10.50 -0.31
C ARG A 151 3.97 -10.73 -1.27
N PHE A 152 4.85 -9.74 -1.40
CA PHE A 152 6.01 -9.77 -2.30
C PHE A 152 7.26 -10.39 -1.65
N THR A 153 7.17 -10.79 -0.38
CA THR A 153 8.30 -11.26 0.45
C THR A 153 8.79 -12.68 0.14
N LYS A 154 8.43 -13.23 -1.03
CA LYS A 154 8.88 -14.56 -1.45
C LYS A 154 10.35 -14.51 -1.89
N ARG A 155 11.12 -15.56 -1.56
CA ARG A 155 12.54 -15.73 -1.95
C ARG A 155 13.43 -14.57 -1.45
N LYS A 156 13.98 -13.77 -2.37
CA LYS A 156 15.02 -12.75 -2.12
C LYS A 156 14.68 -11.70 -1.04
N TRP A 157 13.40 -11.42 -0.84
CA TRP A 157 12.96 -10.34 0.05
C TRP A 157 12.55 -10.80 1.45
N LYS A 158 12.50 -12.12 1.71
CA LYS A 158 12.01 -12.67 2.97
C LYS A 158 12.80 -12.17 4.19
N ALA A 159 14.14 -12.29 4.14
CA ALA A 159 15.00 -11.90 5.26
C ALA A 159 14.96 -10.39 5.52
N TYR A 160 15.02 -9.59 4.45
CA TYR A 160 14.95 -8.13 4.54
C TYR A 160 13.62 -7.68 5.14
N PHE A 161 12.49 -8.15 4.63
CA PHE A 161 11.19 -7.72 5.14
C PHE A 161 10.96 -8.16 6.59
N ALA A 162 11.42 -9.36 6.96
CA ALA A 162 11.40 -9.80 8.35
C ALA A 162 12.21 -8.86 9.27
N ASP A 163 13.37 -8.40 8.83
CA ASP A 163 14.14 -7.36 9.53
C ASP A 163 13.38 -6.02 9.62
N GLN A 164 12.69 -5.59 8.56
CA GLN A 164 11.87 -4.38 8.64
C GLN A 164 10.72 -4.52 9.64
N VAL A 165 10.06 -5.68 9.72
CA VAL A 165 9.03 -5.94 10.76
C VAL A 165 9.66 -5.93 12.16
N ARG A 166 10.85 -6.53 12.35
CA ARG A 166 11.59 -6.48 13.62
C ARG A 166 11.96 -5.07 14.03
N LYS A 167 12.22 -4.16 13.08
CA LYS A 167 12.52 -2.76 13.40
C LYS A 167 11.27 -1.96 13.80
N SER A 168 10.08 -2.42 13.43
CA SER A 168 8.80 -1.75 13.69
C SER A 168 7.93 -2.43 14.73
N TRP A 169 8.40 -3.50 15.37
CA TRP A 169 7.53 -4.39 16.12
C TRP A 169 6.83 -3.71 17.30
N VAL A 170 7.50 -2.78 18.00
CA VAL A 170 6.90 -2.01 19.10
C VAL A 170 5.76 -1.15 18.59
N THR A 171 6.01 -0.31 17.58
CA THR A 171 4.98 0.51 16.92
C THR A 171 3.80 -0.34 16.46
N LEU A 172 4.06 -1.47 15.78
CA LEU A 172 3.02 -2.39 15.34
C LEU A 172 2.18 -2.94 16.52
N LEU A 173 2.79 -3.26 17.66
CA LEU A 173 2.07 -3.71 18.85
C LEU A 173 1.23 -2.60 19.47
N LEU A 174 1.75 -1.38 19.55
CA LEU A 174 1.00 -0.24 20.08
C LEU A 174 -0.26 0.02 19.25
N HIS A 175 -0.14 -0.01 17.91
CA HIS A 175 -1.28 0.19 17.01
C HIS A 175 -2.33 -0.92 17.05
N LEU A 176 -2.02 -2.11 17.58
CA LEU A 176 -3.04 -3.14 17.83
C LEU A 176 -3.98 -2.77 18.98
N GLN A 177 -3.48 -1.97 19.93
CA GLN A 177 -4.21 -1.46 21.08
C GLN A 177 -4.82 -0.07 20.83
N ASP A 178 -4.59 0.53 19.66
CA ASP A 178 -5.12 1.85 19.31
C ASP A 178 -6.67 1.85 19.40
N PRO A 179 -7.28 2.72 20.23
CA PRO A 179 -8.73 2.84 20.33
C PRO A 179 -9.35 3.44 19.06
N ASN A 180 -8.56 4.05 18.19
CA ASN A 180 -9.03 4.65 16.94
C ASN A 180 -9.64 3.59 16.03
N PRO A 181 -10.95 3.69 15.70
CA PRO A 181 -11.63 2.70 14.89
C PRO A 181 -11.03 2.56 13.49
N LYS A 182 -10.46 3.64 12.93
CA LYS A 182 -9.80 3.61 11.62
C LYS A 182 -8.56 2.72 11.66
N VAL A 183 -7.68 2.90 12.65
CA VAL A 183 -6.44 2.13 12.81
C VAL A 183 -6.75 0.69 13.25
N SER A 184 -7.76 0.49 14.09
CA SER A 184 -8.24 -0.84 14.48
C SER A 184 -8.65 -1.71 13.29
N THR A 185 -9.08 -1.12 12.16
CA THR A 185 -9.41 -1.89 10.94
C THR A 185 -8.24 -2.67 10.35
N VAL A 186 -6.99 -2.23 10.56
CA VAL A 186 -5.79 -2.93 10.07
C VAL A 186 -5.24 -3.94 11.07
N ARG A 187 -5.92 -4.17 12.21
CA ARG A 187 -5.54 -5.18 13.20
C ARG A 187 -5.23 -6.55 12.58
N PRO A 188 -6.04 -7.14 11.66
CA PRO A 188 -5.71 -8.42 11.05
C PRO A 188 -4.39 -8.39 10.26
N THR A 189 -4.10 -7.29 9.59
CA THR A 189 -2.85 -7.04 8.85
C THR A 189 -1.66 -7.06 9.79
N VAL A 190 -1.75 -6.31 10.88
CA VAL A 190 -0.67 -6.15 11.86
C VAL A 190 -0.43 -7.47 12.58
N THR A 191 -1.49 -8.17 13.01
CA THR A 191 -1.38 -9.52 13.57
C THR A 191 -0.72 -10.50 12.59
N TYR A 192 -1.10 -10.48 11.31
CA TYR A 192 -0.47 -11.32 10.29
C TYR A 192 1.04 -11.03 10.17
N LEU A 193 1.45 -9.76 10.12
CA LEU A 193 2.85 -9.34 10.02
C LEU A 193 3.69 -9.86 11.20
N LEU A 194 3.15 -9.79 12.42
CA LEU A 194 3.81 -10.23 13.65
C LEU A 194 3.86 -11.76 13.80
N SER A 195 2.82 -12.48 13.35
CA SER A 195 2.71 -13.94 13.50
C SER A 195 3.79 -14.76 12.76
N LYS A 196 4.39 -14.22 11.70
CA LYS A 196 5.28 -14.96 10.78
C LYS A 196 6.72 -15.16 11.29
N ARG A 197 6.92 -15.35 12.60
CA ARG A 197 8.26 -15.44 13.24
C ARG A 197 9.14 -14.21 13.00
N ASN A 198 8.51 -13.07 12.75
CA ASN A 198 9.18 -11.79 12.50
C ASN A 198 9.42 -10.99 13.77
N LEU A 199 9.08 -11.52 14.95
CA LEU A 199 9.40 -10.89 16.23
C LEU A 199 10.82 -11.25 16.67
N PRO A 200 11.54 -10.33 17.32
CA PRO A 200 12.80 -10.67 17.98
C PRO A 200 12.56 -11.64 19.16
N PRO A 201 13.55 -12.47 19.56
CA PRO A 201 13.36 -13.50 20.58
C PRO A 201 12.80 -12.98 21.92
N ASN A 202 13.23 -11.80 22.33
CA ASN A 202 12.79 -11.09 23.55
C ASN A 202 11.34 -10.58 23.48
N ALA A 203 10.77 -10.44 22.27
CA ALA A 203 9.41 -9.96 22.07
C ALA A 203 8.38 -11.10 21.96
N ARG A 204 8.78 -12.37 22.10
CA ARG A 204 7.84 -13.50 22.02
C ARG A 204 6.79 -13.47 23.13
N GLY A 205 7.14 -12.95 24.31
CA GLY A 205 6.17 -12.71 25.39
C GLY A 205 5.09 -11.69 25.02
N ALA A 206 5.39 -10.77 24.08
CA ALA A 206 4.42 -9.79 23.60
C ALA A 206 3.28 -10.43 22.78
N LEU A 207 3.48 -11.66 22.28
CA LEU A 207 2.43 -12.45 21.61
C LEU A 207 1.25 -12.77 22.55
N LEU A 208 1.48 -12.77 23.87
CA LEU A 208 0.44 -12.98 24.89
C LEU A 208 -0.55 -11.81 24.97
N PHE A 209 -0.12 -10.62 24.53
CA PHE A 209 -0.97 -9.41 24.46
C PHE A 209 -1.64 -9.22 23.10
N LEU A 210 -1.36 -10.10 22.12
CA LEU A 210 -2.17 -10.12 20.91
C LEU A 210 -3.56 -10.61 21.29
N PRO A 211 -4.63 -9.92 20.88
CA PRO A 211 -5.98 -10.44 21.09
C PRO A 211 -6.03 -11.82 20.47
N ALA A 212 -6.43 -12.82 21.27
CA ALA A 212 -6.61 -14.18 20.79
C ALA A 212 -7.49 -14.12 19.55
N VAL A 213 -6.91 -14.37 18.38
CA VAL A 213 -7.67 -14.54 17.15
C VAL A 213 -8.46 -15.82 17.37
N LYS A 214 -9.71 -15.67 17.86
CA LYS A 214 -10.61 -16.81 18.07
C LYS A 214 -10.68 -17.59 16.76
N ALA A 215 -10.37 -18.88 16.88
CA ALA A 215 -10.30 -19.86 15.81
C ALA A 215 -11.57 -19.88 14.95
#